data_AF-A0A947VZP5-F1
#
_entry.id   AF-A0A947VZP5-F1
#
_cell.length_a   1.000
_cell.length_b   1.000
_cell.length_c   1.000
_cell.angle_alpha   90.00
_cell.angle_beta   90.00
_cell.angle_gamma   90.00
#
_symmetry.space_group_name_H-M   'P 1'
#
loop_
_entity.id
_entity.type
_entity.pdbx_description
1 polymer ?
#
loop_
_entity_poly.entity_id
_entity_poly.type
_entity_poly.pdbx_seq_one_letter_code
_entity_poly.pdbx_strand_id
1 'polypeptide(L)'
;MLVKHIKKFNTSFKMNYRLFKVFLAIGYQSLKYRLRNRHRIAKPISMDPKDFKNEFTYRARHLLTHYVQQFNNAACSVATIATILNTATEENSHSKSKISQQDILNTVHVLNWKERVMKRRGLQLKELAVVVEHALNAYKIKFKKFEVKYIDDHFDIETEKKNLLSKLISLQSTENQYMIIHFNQGLFLRGLHLPHISPIGAFNTITKEILVLDVDKYGPGPYWIPFDLFFKGISDNFGGRMSIFGYSGGGYICFTLTTPNESTNQ
;
A
#
# COMPACT_ATOMS: atom_id res chain seq x y z
N MET A 1 23.07 -15.34 3.24
CA MET A 1 21.71 -14.91 3.68
C MET A 1 20.56 -15.58 2.91
N LEU A 2 20.69 -15.91 1.62
CA LEU A 2 19.63 -16.58 0.82
C LEU A 2 19.19 -17.96 1.39
N VAL A 3 20.13 -18.72 1.98
CA VAL A 3 19.88 -20.07 2.49
C VAL A 3 19.08 -20.10 3.81
N LYS A 4 19.13 -19.03 4.62
CA LYS A 4 18.39 -18.97 5.90
C LYS A 4 16.89 -18.72 5.72
N HIS A 5 16.44 -18.18 4.58
CA HIS A 5 15.01 -18.07 4.26
C HIS A 5 14.44 -19.32 3.57
N ILE A 6 15.29 -20.16 2.96
CA ILE A 6 14.85 -21.41 2.32
C ILE A 6 14.60 -22.51 3.36
N LYS A 7 15.34 -22.52 4.48
CA LYS A 7 15.21 -23.58 5.50
C LYS A 7 13.89 -23.56 6.32
N LYS A 8 13.10 -22.49 6.27
CA LYS A 8 11.80 -22.42 6.98
C LYS A 8 10.60 -22.88 6.12
N PHE A 9 10.85 -23.34 4.89
CA PHE A 9 9.84 -23.83 3.94
C PHE A 9 9.80 -25.36 3.81
N ASN A 10 10.45 -26.08 4.72
CA ASN A 10 10.46 -27.55 4.69
C ASN A 10 9.36 -28.10 5.60
N THR A 11 8.18 -28.28 5.02
CA THR A 11 7.31 -29.46 5.22
C THR A 11 6.15 -29.36 4.23
N SER A 12 6.17 -30.24 3.22
CA SER A 12 5.11 -30.50 2.23
C SER A 12 4.75 -29.38 1.23
N PHE A 13 5.69 -29.04 0.33
CA PHE A 13 5.33 -28.37 -0.92
C PHE A 13 6.15 -28.95 -2.08
N LYS A 14 5.54 -29.81 -2.90
CA LYS A 14 6.06 -30.11 -4.26
C LYS A 14 5.93 -28.83 -5.07
N MET A 15 6.90 -27.93 -4.93
CA MET A 15 6.95 -26.70 -5.70
C MET A 15 7.13 -27.07 -7.18
N ASN A 16 6.12 -26.77 -7.99
CA ASN A 16 6.16 -26.97 -9.43
C ASN A 16 7.43 -26.30 -10.00
N TYR A 17 8.16 -27.00 -10.86
CA TYR A 17 9.39 -26.50 -11.49
C TYR A 17 9.19 -25.13 -12.17
N ARG A 18 7.99 -24.85 -12.72
CA ARG A 18 7.63 -23.54 -13.26
C ARG A 18 7.65 -22.43 -12.19
N LEU A 19 7.09 -22.71 -11.01
CA LEU A 19 7.08 -21.79 -9.87
C LEU A 19 8.51 -21.50 -9.39
N PHE A 20 9.35 -22.53 -9.27
CA PHE A 20 10.75 -22.37 -8.89
C PHE A 20 11.52 -21.45 -9.86
N LYS A 21 11.33 -21.61 -11.18
CA LYS A 21 11.94 -20.73 -12.19
C LYS A 21 11.52 -19.28 -12.03
N VAL A 22 10.26 -19.00 -11.72
CA VAL A 22 9.77 -17.64 -11.48
C VAL A 22 10.47 -17.01 -10.27
N PHE A 23 10.54 -17.72 -9.14
CA PHE A 23 11.22 -17.21 -7.95
C PHE A 23 12.71 -16.95 -8.18
N LEU A 24 13.40 -17.85 -8.89
CA LEU A 24 14.81 -17.68 -9.21
C LEU A 24 15.05 -16.45 -10.11
N ALA A 25 14.17 -16.24 -11.10
CA ALA A 25 14.24 -15.07 -11.98
C ALA A 25 13.95 -13.75 -11.26
N ILE A 26 12.95 -13.72 -10.35
CA ILE A 26 12.66 -12.57 -9.49
C ILE A 26 13.87 -12.27 -8.60
N GLY A 27 14.47 -13.30 -7.99
CA GLY A 27 15.66 -13.16 -7.16
C GLY A 27 16.85 -12.58 -7.93
N TYR A 28 17.09 -13.06 -9.15
CA TYR A 28 18.15 -12.55 -10.02
C TYR A 28 17.91 -11.09 -10.44
N GLN A 29 16.69 -10.73 -10.85
CA GLN A 29 16.34 -9.35 -11.20
C GLN A 29 16.53 -8.41 -10.01
N SER A 30 16.07 -8.83 -8.83
CA SER A 30 16.21 -8.07 -7.58
C SER A 30 17.68 -7.85 -7.22
N LEU A 31 18.52 -8.89 -7.35
CA LEU A 31 19.96 -8.79 -7.11
C LEU A 31 20.63 -7.82 -8.10
N LYS A 32 20.33 -7.94 -9.40
CA LYS A 32 20.87 -7.06 -10.44
C LYS A 32 20.46 -5.60 -10.21
N TYR A 33 19.21 -5.36 -9.84
CA TYR A 33 18.71 -4.03 -9.50
C TYR A 33 19.45 -3.45 -8.29
N ARG A 34 19.59 -4.24 -7.22
CA ARG A 34 20.28 -3.85 -5.99
C ARG A 34 21.75 -3.48 -6.24
N LEU A 35 22.45 -4.21 -7.11
CA LEU A 35 23.84 -3.93 -7.43
C LEU A 35 24.02 -2.62 -8.21
N ARG A 36 23.08 -2.29 -9.10
CA ARG A 36 23.12 -1.08 -9.94
C ARG A 36 22.68 0.21 -9.23
N ASN A 37 21.76 0.12 -8.27
CA ASN A 37 21.12 1.28 -7.64
C ASN A 37 21.54 1.43 -6.17
N ARG A 38 22.83 1.62 -5.90
CA ARG A 38 23.34 1.66 -4.51
C ARG A 38 22.88 2.87 -3.69
N HIS A 39 22.54 3.98 -4.35
CA HIS A 39 22.28 5.29 -3.71
C HIS A 39 20.81 5.74 -3.73
N ARG A 40 19.88 4.95 -4.28
CA ARG A 40 18.44 5.27 -4.34
C ARG A 40 17.67 4.32 -3.43
N ILE A 41 17.42 4.73 -2.19
CA ILE A 41 16.75 3.92 -1.17
C ILE A 41 15.71 4.79 -0.46
N ALA A 42 14.61 4.17 -0.06
CA ALA A 42 13.71 4.73 0.94
C ALA A 42 14.48 5.14 2.22
N LYS A 43 14.05 6.25 2.82
CA LYS A 43 14.58 6.76 4.09
C LYS A 43 13.55 6.48 5.20
N PRO A 44 13.79 5.50 6.09
CA PRO A 44 12.89 5.24 7.22
C PRO A 44 12.66 6.51 8.03
N ILE A 45 11.43 6.73 8.48
CA ILE A 45 11.17 7.78 9.46
C ILE A 45 11.44 7.26 10.87
N SER A 46 11.85 8.17 11.75
CA SER A 46 11.77 7.92 13.18
C SER A 46 10.30 7.83 13.56
N MET A 47 9.96 6.83 14.36
CA MET A 47 8.62 6.68 14.95
C MET A 47 8.58 7.26 16.38
N ASP A 48 9.55 8.10 16.76
CA ASP A 48 9.53 8.79 18.06
C ASP A 48 8.39 9.82 18.09
N PRO A 49 7.46 9.75 19.06
CA PRO A 49 6.39 10.71 19.29
C PRO A 49 6.79 12.20 19.17
N LYS A 50 8.05 12.53 19.49
CA LYS A 50 8.59 13.91 19.45
C LYS A 50 8.77 14.44 18.03
N ASP A 51 9.06 13.57 17.05
CA ASP A 51 9.31 13.96 15.66
C ASP A 51 8.00 14.30 14.92
N PHE A 52 6.84 13.86 15.43
CA PHE A 52 5.57 14.01 14.71
C PHE A 52 4.92 15.41 14.78
N LYS A 53 5.26 16.22 15.78
CA LYS A 53 4.48 17.43 16.12
C LYS A 53 4.61 18.57 15.10
N ASN A 54 5.70 18.65 14.36
CA ASN A 54 5.97 19.78 13.44
C ASN A 54 6.20 19.37 11.98
N GLU A 55 6.46 18.10 11.68
CA GLU A 55 6.88 17.68 10.33
C GLU A 55 5.74 17.14 9.45
N PHE A 56 4.69 16.61 10.05
CA PHE A 56 3.61 15.93 9.31
C PHE A 56 2.32 16.75 9.27
N THR A 57 1.58 16.62 8.17
CA THR A 57 0.22 17.17 8.05
C THR A 57 -0.75 16.47 9.00
N TYR A 58 -1.90 17.10 9.21
CA TYR A 58 -2.96 16.56 10.08
C TYR A 58 -3.28 15.10 9.76
N ARG A 59 -3.56 14.77 8.48
CA ARG A 59 -3.90 13.42 8.05
C ARG A 59 -2.77 12.42 8.30
N ALA A 60 -1.54 12.80 7.98
CA ALA A 60 -0.38 11.94 8.20
C ALA A 60 -0.26 11.53 9.68
N ARG A 61 -0.50 12.45 10.63
CA ARG A 61 -0.49 12.14 12.07
C ARG A 61 -1.59 11.17 12.48
N HIS A 62 -2.81 11.32 11.95
CA HIS A 62 -3.91 10.39 12.26
C HIS A 62 -3.67 9.01 11.64
N LEU A 63 -3.18 8.94 10.41
CA LEU A 63 -2.78 7.67 9.79
C LEU A 63 -1.65 6.98 10.58
N LEU A 64 -0.66 7.74 11.06
CA LEU A 64 0.43 7.20 11.88
C LEU A 64 -0.06 6.73 13.26
N THR A 65 -1.05 7.41 13.84
CA THR A 65 -1.65 7.02 15.13
C THR A 65 -2.36 5.66 15.04
N HIS A 66 -2.97 5.37 13.89
CA HIS A 66 -3.71 4.13 13.63
C HIS A 66 -2.92 3.13 12.77
N TYR A 67 -1.66 3.42 12.47
CA TYR A 67 -0.81 2.56 11.68
C TYR A 67 -0.64 1.21 12.36
N VAL A 68 -0.92 0.15 11.61
CA VAL A 68 -0.72 -1.23 12.04
C VAL A 68 0.05 -2.02 10.99
N GLN A 69 0.89 -2.94 11.47
CA GLN A 69 1.61 -3.86 10.59
C GLN A 69 0.75 -5.08 10.24
N GLN A 70 0.96 -5.64 9.06
CA GLN A 70 0.30 -6.87 8.62
C GLN A 70 0.65 -8.05 9.53
N PHE A 71 -0.34 -8.85 9.94
CA PHE A 71 -0.08 -9.99 10.83
C PHE A 71 0.60 -11.18 10.13
N ASN A 72 0.50 -11.29 8.80
CA ASN A 72 1.19 -12.30 7.99
C ASN A 72 1.59 -11.74 6.61
N ASN A 73 2.36 -12.48 5.81
CA ASN A 73 2.93 -12.01 4.52
C ASN A 73 1.91 -11.68 3.41
N ALA A 74 0.62 -11.98 3.60
CA ALA A 74 -0.44 -11.68 2.65
C ALA A 74 -1.49 -10.68 3.18
N ALA A 75 -1.32 -10.20 4.42
CA ALA A 75 -2.26 -9.33 5.09
C ALA A 75 -1.99 -7.82 4.88
N CYS A 76 -1.14 -7.43 3.93
CA CYS A 76 -0.84 -6.01 3.64
C CYS A 76 -2.11 -5.20 3.32
N SER A 77 -3.05 -5.77 2.56
CA SER A 77 -4.36 -5.17 2.30
C SER A 77 -5.19 -4.98 3.57
N VAL A 78 -5.19 -5.96 4.48
CA VAL A 78 -5.96 -5.90 5.73
C VAL A 78 -5.41 -4.82 6.66
N ALA A 79 -4.08 -4.75 6.82
CA ALA A 79 -3.42 -3.74 7.64
C ALA A 79 -3.59 -2.31 7.07
N THR A 80 -3.50 -2.18 5.74
CA THR A 80 -3.74 -0.91 5.05
C THR A 80 -5.16 -0.40 5.32
N ILE A 81 -6.15 -1.28 5.15
CA ILE A 81 -7.56 -0.93 5.38
C ILE A 81 -7.83 -0.67 6.87
N ALA A 82 -7.24 -1.45 7.79
CA ALA A 82 -7.37 -1.19 9.22
C ALA A 82 -6.84 0.19 9.62
N THR A 83 -5.67 0.57 9.09
CA THR A 83 -5.10 1.92 9.30
C THR A 83 -6.09 2.99 8.86
N ILE A 84 -6.62 2.87 7.64
CA ILE A 84 -7.52 3.88 7.07
C ILE A 84 -8.89 3.91 7.77
N LEU A 85 -9.51 2.76 8.03
CA LEU A 85 -10.82 2.71 8.68
C LEU A 85 -10.78 3.30 10.09
N ASN A 86 -9.72 3.03 10.85
CA ASN A 86 -9.57 3.60 12.18
C ASN A 86 -9.37 5.12 12.13
N THR A 87 -8.52 5.62 11.22
CA THR A 87 -8.37 7.07 11.01
C THR A 87 -9.70 7.72 10.62
N ALA A 88 -10.39 7.17 9.62
CA ALA A 88 -11.66 7.69 9.13
C ALA A 88 -12.80 7.60 10.17
N THR A 89 -12.80 6.58 11.01
CA THR A 89 -13.81 6.41 12.08
C THR A 89 -13.60 7.44 13.19
N GLU A 90 -12.35 7.66 13.61
CA GLU A 90 -12.00 8.69 14.58
C GLU A 90 -12.37 10.08 14.06
N GLU A 91 -12.05 10.40 12.80
CA GLU A 91 -12.38 11.68 12.15
C GLU A 91 -13.88 11.92 12.03
N ASN A 92 -14.69 10.90 11.70
CA ASN A 92 -16.12 11.06 11.46
C ASN A 92 -17.00 11.00 12.72
N SER A 93 -16.62 10.15 13.69
CA SER A 93 -17.49 9.81 14.83
C SER A 93 -16.89 10.13 16.19
N HIS A 94 -15.61 10.57 16.23
CA HIS A 94 -14.82 10.71 17.46
C HIS A 94 -14.74 9.41 18.29
N SER A 95 -15.16 8.27 17.72
CA SER A 95 -15.04 6.98 18.37
C SER A 95 -13.58 6.55 18.41
N LYS A 96 -13.15 6.12 19.60
CA LYS A 96 -11.81 5.56 19.82
C LYS A 96 -11.78 4.03 19.75
N SER A 97 -12.90 3.39 19.41
CA SER A 97 -12.96 1.93 19.27
C SER A 97 -12.08 1.50 18.09
N LYS A 98 -10.97 0.82 18.38
CA LYS A 98 -10.06 0.34 17.35
C LYS A 98 -10.64 -0.89 16.65
N ILE A 99 -10.89 -0.76 15.36
CA ILE A 99 -11.22 -1.84 14.43
C ILE A 99 -9.95 -2.66 14.20
N SER A 100 -9.96 -3.94 14.57
CA SER A 100 -8.82 -4.82 14.34
C SER A 100 -8.81 -5.41 12.92
N GLN A 101 -7.65 -5.91 12.49
CA GLN A 101 -7.53 -6.65 11.22
C GLN A 101 -8.42 -7.90 11.20
N GLN A 102 -8.67 -8.52 12.36
CA GLN A 102 -9.54 -9.69 12.46
C GLN A 102 -11.02 -9.32 12.34
N ASP A 103 -11.44 -8.20 12.90
CA ASP A 103 -12.81 -7.67 12.78
C ASP A 103 -13.14 -7.39 11.31
N ILE A 104 -12.21 -6.78 10.58
CA ILE A 104 -12.35 -6.51 9.15
C ILE A 104 -12.55 -7.80 8.36
N LEU A 105 -11.71 -8.83 8.58
CA LEU A 105 -11.84 -10.12 7.89
C LEU A 105 -13.13 -10.87 8.26
N ASN A 106 -13.68 -10.62 9.44
CA ASN A 106 -14.94 -11.21 9.89
C ASN A 106 -16.17 -10.42 9.43
N THR A 107 -16.00 -9.20 8.92
CA THR A 107 -17.11 -8.30 8.52
C THR A 107 -17.21 -8.17 7.01
N VAL A 108 -16.07 -8.09 6.31
CA VAL A 108 -16.00 -7.82 4.87
C VAL A 108 -15.92 -9.13 4.09
N HIS A 109 -17.08 -9.64 3.68
CA HIS A 109 -17.23 -10.92 2.99
C HIS A 109 -17.26 -10.78 1.46
N VAL A 110 -16.16 -10.31 0.87
CA VAL A 110 -16.05 -10.16 -0.58
C VAL A 110 -14.80 -10.89 -1.12
N LEU A 111 -14.89 -11.44 -2.33
CA LEU A 111 -13.80 -12.13 -3.04
C LEU A 111 -13.10 -13.27 -2.26
N ASN A 112 -13.77 -13.86 -1.26
CA ASN A 112 -13.17 -14.83 -0.32
C ASN A 112 -11.86 -14.28 0.30
N TRP A 113 -11.87 -13.00 0.67
CA TRP A 113 -10.68 -12.27 1.09
C TRP A 113 -10.01 -12.89 2.31
N LYS A 114 -10.79 -13.29 3.32
CA LYS A 114 -10.30 -13.99 4.51
C LYS A 114 -9.56 -15.27 4.13
N GLU A 115 -10.16 -16.13 3.31
CA GLU A 115 -9.57 -17.39 2.87
C GLU A 115 -8.29 -17.15 2.07
N ARG A 116 -8.27 -16.12 1.21
CA ARG A 116 -7.08 -15.72 0.44
C ARG A 116 -5.92 -15.34 1.37
N VAL A 117 -6.17 -14.45 2.33
CA VAL A 117 -5.14 -14.01 3.29
C VAL A 117 -4.63 -15.19 4.13
N MET A 118 -5.51 -16.08 4.57
CA MET A 118 -5.13 -17.28 5.33
C MET A 118 -4.31 -18.27 4.49
N LYS A 119 -4.61 -18.39 3.19
CA LYS A 119 -3.83 -19.18 2.22
C LYS A 119 -2.61 -18.43 1.67
N ARG A 120 -2.23 -17.30 2.28
CA ARG A 120 -1.07 -16.47 1.91
C ARG A 120 -1.12 -15.94 0.47
N ARG A 121 -2.31 -15.58 -0.01
CA ARG A 121 -2.53 -14.95 -1.30
C ARG A 121 -2.99 -13.51 -1.12
N GLY A 122 -2.25 -12.58 -1.71
CA GLY A 122 -2.58 -11.15 -1.70
C GLY A 122 -3.71 -10.79 -2.67
N LEU A 123 -3.91 -9.48 -2.84
CA LEU A 123 -4.89 -8.91 -3.77
C LEU A 123 -4.18 -8.18 -4.91
N GLN A 124 -4.72 -8.29 -6.12
CA GLN A 124 -4.40 -7.39 -7.23
C GLN A 124 -5.10 -6.04 -7.03
N LEU A 125 -4.65 -4.99 -7.72
CA LEU A 125 -5.26 -3.64 -7.62
C LEU A 125 -6.78 -3.65 -7.86
N LYS A 126 -7.28 -4.42 -8.84
CA LYS A 126 -8.72 -4.55 -9.12
C LYS A 126 -9.50 -5.17 -7.95
N GLU A 127 -8.91 -6.17 -7.30
CA GLU A 127 -9.52 -6.89 -6.19
C GLU A 127 -9.46 -6.03 -4.92
N LEU A 128 -8.36 -5.28 -4.76
CA LEU A 128 -8.19 -4.31 -3.70
C LEU A 128 -9.25 -3.21 -3.78
N ALA A 129 -9.55 -2.69 -4.97
CA ALA A 129 -10.60 -1.67 -5.14
C ALA A 129 -11.95 -2.14 -4.60
N VAL A 130 -12.39 -3.33 -5.02
CA VAL A 130 -13.63 -3.95 -4.52
C VAL A 130 -13.60 -4.11 -3.00
N VAL A 131 -12.49 -4.60 -2.45
CA VAL A 131 -12.37 -4.82 -1.00
C VAL A 131 -12.39 -3.50 -0.22
N VAL A 132 -11.74 -2.44 -0.71
CA VAL A 132 -11.74 -1.11 -0.07
C VAL A 132 -13.15 -0.53 -0.07
N GLU A 133 -13.84 -0.55 -1.20
CA GLU A 133 -15.21 -0.04 -1.31
C GLU A 133 -16.18 -0.79 -0.36
N HIS A 134 -16.13 -2.12 -0.36
CA HIS A 134 -16.95 -2.93 0.55
C HIS A 134 -16.59 -2.71 2.02
N ALA A 135 -15.31 -2.48 2.35
CA ALA A 135 -14.89 -2.16 3.70
C ALA A 135 -15.43 -0.80 4.17
N LEU A 136 -15.33 0.25 3.34
CA LEU A 136 -15.90 1.56 3.65
C LEU A 136 -17.41 1.46 3.90
N ASN A 137 -18.13 0.74 3.04
CA ASN A 137 -19.58 0.53 3.18
C ASN A 137 -19.96 -0.25 4.43
N ALA A 138 -19.26 -1.35 4.74
CA ALA A 138 -19.54 -2.17 5.92
C ALA A 138 -19.38 -1.40 7.23
N TYR A 139 -18.45 -0.45 7.28
CA TYR A 139 -18.21 0.43 8.43
C TYR A 139 -18.92 1.78 8.33
N LYS A 140 -19.87 1.94 7.39
CA LYS A 140 -20.71 3.13 7.20
C LYS A 140 -19.90 4.42 6.97
N ILE A 141 -18.73 4.30 6.36
CA ILE A 141 -17.86 5.42 6.01
C ILE A 141 -18.26 5.93 4.62
N LYS A 142 -18.94 7.07 4.57
CA LYS A 142 -19.40 7.69 3.31
C LYS A 142 -18.24 8.33 2.55
N PHE A 143 -18.23 8.18 1.23
CA PHE A 143 -17.27 8.81 0.34
C PHE A 143 -17.96 9.43 -0.87
N LYS A 144 -17.44 10.55 -1.37
CA LYS A 144 -17.99 11.30 -2.52
C LYS A 144 -17.25 11.07 -3.82
N LYS A 145 -15.99 10.63 -3.73
CA LYS A 145 -15.15 10.30 -4.89
C LYS A 145 -14.42 9.01 -4.60
N PHE A 146 -14.37 8.12 -5.58
CA PHE A 146 -13.61 6.89 -5.54
C PHE A 146 -13.02 6.64 -6.92
N GLU A 147 -11.70 6.59 -6.99
CA GLU A 147 -10.95 6.46 -8.24
C GLU A 147 -9.94 5.33 -8.10
N VAL A 148 -9.89 4.49 -9.12
CA VAL A 148 -8.85 3.47 -9.28
C VAL A 148 -8.06 3.80 -10.53
N LYS A 149 -6.75 3.98 -10.39
CA LYS A 149 -5.85 4.24 -11.52
C LYS A 149 -4.83 3.12 -11.64
N TYR A 150 -4.85 2.45 -12.78
CA TYR A 150 -3.80 1.55 -13.23
C TYR A 150 -2.75 2.38 -13.95
N ILE A 151 -1.48 2.15 -13.65
CA ILE A 151 -0.37 2.76 -14.38
C ILE A 151 0.29 1.64 -15.17
N ASP A 152 0.03 1.64 -16.47
CA ASP A 152 0.61 0.70 -17.42
C ASP A 152 1.46 1.43 -18.47
N ASP A 153 2.07 0.63 -19.36
CA ASP A 153 3.04 1.10 -20.35
C ASP A 153 2.39 1.88 -21.52
N HIS A 154 1.07 2.06 -21.54
CA HIS A 154 0.35 2.68 -22.68
C HIS A 154 0.07 4.18 -22.52
N PHE A 155 0.44 4.79 -21.40
CA PHE A 155 0.18 6.21 -21.15
C PHE A 155 1.35 7.12 -21.52
N ASP A 156 1.04 8.40 -21.80
CA ASP A 156 2.04 9.47 -21.75
C ASP A 156 2.53 9.62 -20.31
N ILE A 157 3.76 9.13 -20.07
CA ILE A 157 4.42 9.08 -18.76
C ILE A 157 4.46 10.45 -18.10
N GLU A 158 4.71 11.53 -18.84
CA GLU A 158 4.88 12.86 -18.25
C GLU A 158 3.51 13.45 -17.85
N THR A 159 2.48 13.21 -18.66
CA THR A 159 1.10 13.53 -18.29
C THR A 159 0.66 12.75 -17.04
N GLU A 160 0.97 11.46 -16.95
CA GLU A 160 0.61 10.64 -15.78
C GLU A 160 1.35 11.07 -14.51
N LYS A 161 2.64 11.39 -14.62
CA LYS A 161 3.39 11.97 -13.51
C LYS A 161 2.78 13.28 -13.04
N LYS A 162 2.41 14.17 -13.96
CA LYS A 162 1.76 15.44 -13.62
C LYS A 162 0.43 15.22 -12.89
N ASN A 163 -0.41 14.32 -13.40
CA ASN A 163 -1.70 13.98 -12.79
C ASN A 163 -1.52 13.38 -11.39
N LEU A 164 -0.57 12.46 -11.23
CA LEU A 164 -0.25 11.86 -9.93
C LEU A 164 0.28 12.91 -8.95
N LEU A 165 1.16 13.80 -9.39
CA LEU A 165 1.70 14.87 -8.56
C LEU A 165 0.58 15.79 -8.05
N SER A 166 -0.36 16.19 -8.92
CA SER A 166 -1.53 16.97 -8.52
C SER A 166 -2.35 16.27 -7.43
N LYS A 167 -2.53 14.95 -7.53
CA LYS A 167 -3.24 14.17 -6.50
C LYS A 167 -2.47 14.06 -5.19
N LEU A 168 -1.16 13.88 -5.25
CA LEU A 168 -0.31 13.84 -4.05
C LEU A 168 -0.32 15.19 -3.32
N ILE A 169 -0.33 16.30 -4.06
CA ILE A 169 -0.50 17.64 -3.49
C ILE A 169 -1.88 17.79 -2.85
N SER A 170 -2.95 17.30 -3.48
CA SER A 170 -4.30 17.38 -2.90
C SER A 170 -4.47 16.57 -1.61
N LEU A 171 -3.66 15.52 -1.40
CA LEU A 171 -3.61 14.80 -0.11
C LEU A 171 -3.18 15.69 1.07
N GLN A 172 -2.45 16.79 0.81
CA GLN A 172 -2.05 17.74 1.84
C GLN A 172 -3.15 18.76 2.17
N SER A 173 -4.22 18.80 1.37
CA SER A 173 -5.37 19.68 1.64
C SER A 173 -6.22 19.17 2.81
N THR A 174 -7.08 20.04 3.32
CA THR A 174 -8.07 19.70 4.35
C THR A 174 -9.18 18.78 3.86
N GLU A 175 -9.27 18.50 2.55
CA GLU A 175 -10.21 17.51 2.03
C GLU A 175 -9.87 16.14 2.58
N ASN A 176 -10.85 15.38 3.12
CA ASN A 176 -10.73 14.04 3.70
C ASN A 176 -10.33 12.96 2.67
N GLN A 177 -9.22 13.16 1.97
CA GLN A 177 -8.74 12.33 0.87
C GLN A 177 -7.68 11.33 1.31
N TYR A 178 -7.86 10.08 0.89
CA TYR A 178 -6.98 8.96 1.17
C TYR A 178 -6.41 8.42 -0.13
N MET A 179 -5.19 7.88 -0.06
CA MET A 179 -4.57 7.17 -1.18
C MET A 179 -3.96 5.85 -0.69
N ILE A 180 -4.30 4.78 -1.40
CA ILE A 180 -3.71 3.45 -1.24
C ILE A 180 -2.91 3.14 -2.49
N ILE A 181 -1.70 2.63 -2.35
CA ILE A 181 -0.86 2.22 -3.48
C ILE A 181 -0.75 0.71 -3.58
N HIS A 182 -0.68 0.21 -4.81
CA HIS A 182 -0.26 -1.14 -5.13
C HIS A 182 1.04 -1.05 -5.94
N PHE A 183 2.15 -1.53 -5.39
CA PHE A 183 3.49 -1.20 -5.87
C PHE A 183 4.47 -2.36 -5.76
N ASN A 184 5.60 -2.25 -6.46
CA ASN A 184 6.74 -3.15 -6.30
C ASN A 184 7.66 -2.67 -5.15
N GLN A 185 7.52 -3.31 -3.99
CA GLN A 185 8.29 -2.97 -2.79
C GLN A 185 9.79 -3.21 -2.95
N GLY A 186 10.18 -4.18 -3.79
CA GLY A 186 11.58 -4.46 -4.09
C GLY A 186 12.31 -3.29 -4.72
N LEU A 187 11.61 -2.41 -5.45
CA LEU A 187 12.19 -1.19 -6.01
C LEU A 187 12.48 -0.14 -4.92
N PHE A 188 11.67 -0.09 -3.86
CA PHE A 188 11.77 0.90 -2.79
C PHE A 188 12.79 0.51 -1.73
N LEU A 189 12.73 -0.76 -1.29
CA LEU A 189 13.53 -1.30 -0.18
C LEU A 189 14.69 -2.18 -0.65
N ARG A 190 14.90 -2.32 -1.96
CA ARG A 190 15.96 -3.18 -2.56
C ARG A 190 15.82 -4.65 -2.14
N GLY A 191 14.60 -5.06 -1.83
CA GLY A 191 14.19 -6.42 -1.51
C GLY A 191 13.79 -7.23 -2.75
N LEU A 192 13.03 -8.30 -2.53
CA LEU A 192 12.44 -9.06 -3.63
C LEU A 192 11.39 -8.19 -4.34
N HIS A 193 11.35 -8.26 -5.68
CA HIS A 193 10.38 -7.54 -6.50
C HIS A 193 8.99 -8.18 -6.38
N LEU A 194 8.31 -7.93 -5.26
CA LEU A 194 6.99 -8.47 -4.94
C LEU A 194 5.95 -7.33 -4.88
N PRO A 195 4.69 -7.63 -5.27
CA PRO A 195 3.57 -6.71 -5.09
C PRO A 195 3.33 -6.45 -3.60
N HIS A 196 3.08 -5.19 -3.26
CA HIS A 196 2.78 -4.74 -1.92
C HIS A 196 1.71 -3.67 -1.93
N ILE A 197 1.02 -3.51 -0.79
CA ILE A 197 -0.11 -2.58 -0.64
C ILE A 197 0.10 -1.79 0.64
N SER A 198 0.01 -0.46 0.56
CA SER A 198 0.18 0.41 1.73
C SER A 198 -0.57 1.74 1.55
N PRO A 199 -0.94 2.44 2.63
CA PRO A 199 -1.43 3.80 2.56
C PRO A 199 -0.29 4.79 2.28
N ILE A 200 -0.63 5.91 1.64
CA ILE A 200 0.22 7.10 1.58
C ILE A 200 -0.12 8.00 2.76
N GLY A 201 0.90 8.38 3.52
CA GLY A 201 0.77 9.28 4.66
C GLY A 201 0.83 10.75 4.25
N ALA A 202 1.81 11.12 3.43
CA ALA A 202 2.09 12.51 3.08
C ALA A 202 2.87 12.67 1.77
N PHE A 203 2.89 13.90 1.26
CA PHE A 203 3.76 14.34 0.18
C PHE A 203 4.46 15.64 0.60
N ASN A 204 5.79 15.64 0.59
CA ASN A 204 6.60 16.82 0.86
C ASN A 204 6.85 17.56 -0.47
N THR A 205 6.25 18.74 -0.63
CA THR A 205 6.36 19.54 -1.85
C THR A 205 7.76 20.14 -2.07
N ILE A 206 8.54 20.32 -1.00
CA ILE A 206 9.89 20.88 -1.04
C ILE A 206 10.88 19.82 -1.51
N THR A 207 10.89 18.65 -0.85
CA THR A 207 11.83 17.56 -1.19
C THR A 207 11.34 16.66 -2.32
N LYS A 208 10.06 16.79 -2.71
CA LYS A 208 9.36 15.90 -3.66
C LYS A 208 9.42 14.43 -3.23
N GLU A 209 9.26 14.20 -1.93
CA GLU A 209 9.25 12.87 -1.33
C GLU A 209 7.84 12.48 -0.88
N ILE A 210 7.53 11.20 -0.97
CA ILE A 210 6.26 10.60 -0.55
C ILE A 210 6.52 9.79 0.72
N LEU A 211 5.70 9.99 1.74
CA LEU A 211 5.69 9.14 2.92
C LEU A 211 4.79 7.93 2.64
N VAL A 212 5.42 6.76 2.51
CA VAL A 212 4.73 5.48 2.41
C VAL A 212 4.63 4.89 3.81
N LEU A 213 3.42 4.58 4.25
CA LEU A 213 3.18 3.92 5.53
C LEU A 213 3.26 2.40 5.33
N ASP A 214 4.44 1.90 4.96
CA ASP A 214 4.64 0.49 4.60
C ASP A 214 4.27 -0.42 5.78
N VAL A 215 3.22 -1.22 5.59
CA VAL A 215 2.63 -2.09 6.61
C VAL A 215 3.35 -3.43 6.73
N ASP A 216 4.41 -3.68 5.96
CA ASP A 216 5.22 -4.88 6.07
C ASP A 216 5.88 -4.97 7.46
N LYS A 217 5.46 -5.97 8.24
CA LYS A 217 6.02 -6.22 9.57
C LYS A 217 7.50 -6.61 9.56
N TYR A 218 8.04 -7.01 8.41
CA TYR A 218 9.47 -7.32 8.23
C TYR A 218 10.25 -6.18 7.58
N GLY A 219 9.56 -5.13 7.14
CA GLY A 219 10.16 -3.93 6.60
C GLY A 219 10.63 -2.96 7.70
N PRO A 220 11.22 -1.82 7.31
CA PRO A 220 11.66 -0.79 8.24
C PRO A 220 10.52 0.04 8.85
N GLY A 221 9.25 -0.27 8.54
CA GLY A 221 8.11 0.57 8.84
C GLY A 221 7.98 1.73 7.84
N PRO A 222 7.27 2.81 8.20
CA PRO A 222 7.08 3.95 7.32
C PRO A 222 8.38 4.62 6.84
N TYR A 223 8.38 5.14 5.61
CA TYR A 223 9.55 5.77 5.01
C TYR A 223 9.22 6.84 3.97
N TRP A 224 10.14 7.78 3.78
CA TRP A 224 10.15 8.73 2.68
C TRP A 224 10.80 8.13 1.44
N ILE A 225 10.24 8.43 0.27
CA ILE A 225 10.79 8.01 -1.02
C ILE A 225 10.67 9.12 -2.09
N PRO A 226 11.70 9.34 -2.93
CA PRO A 226 11.62 10.33 -4.00
C PRO A 226 10.52 10.00 -5.02
N PHE A 227 9.85 11.03 -5.56
CA PHE A 227 8.75 10.90 -6.51
C PHE A 227 9.05 10.01 -7.73
N ASP A 228 10.22 10.16 -8.35
CA ASP A 228 10.58 9.34 -9.52
C ASP A 228 10.69 7.84 -9.17
N LEU A 229 11.21 7.54 -7.98
CA LEU A 229 11.30 6.16 -7.53
C LEU A 229 9.92 5.63 -7.17
N PHE A 230 9.09 6.45 -6.51
CA PHE A 230 7.69 6.15 -6.22
C PHE A 230 6.91 5.80 -7.50
N PHE A 231 6.93 6.69 -8.50
CA PHE A 231 6.26 6.49 -9.79
C PHE A 231 6.71 5.18 -10.44
N LYS A 232 8.01 4.92 -10.47
CA LYS A 232 8.57 3.67 -11.00
C LYS A 232 8.03 2.44 -10.26
N GLY A 233 7.83 2.49 -8.95
CA GLY A 233 7.32 1.35 -8.18
C GLY A 233 5.85 1.04 -8.43
N ILE A 234 5.03 2.06 -8.64
CA ILE A 234 3.60 1.90 -8.94
C ILE A 234 3.35 1.64 -10.44
N SER A 235 4.28 1.96 -11.33
CA SER A 235 4.20 1.65 -12.77
C SER A 235 4.87 0.33 -13.15
N ASP A 236 5.56 -0.36 -12.23
CA ASP A 236 6.27 -1.59 -12.53
C ASP A 236 5.30 -2.76 -12.78
N ASN A 237 5.51 -3.48 -13.88
CA ASN A 237 4.75 -4.69 -14.23
C ASN A 237 5.25 -5.96 -13.52
N PHE A 238 6.05 -5.82 -12.45
CA PHE A 238 6.69 -6.91 -11.71
C PHE A 238 7.55 -7.82 -12.60
N GLY A 239 8.16 -7.22 -13.64
CA GLY A 239 8.92 -7.90 -14.67
C GLY A 239 8.09 -8.86 -15.53
N GLY A 240 6.76 -8.70 -15.59
CA GLY A 240 5.81 -9.56 -16.31
C GLY A 240 5.65 -10.97 -15.74
N ARG A 241 6.51 -11.37 -14.79
CA ARG A 241 6.58 -12.74 -14.25
C ARG A 241 5.50 -13.02 -13.21
N MET A 242 4.96 -11.98 -12.58
CA MET A 242 3.87 -12.13 -11.61
C MET A 242 2.48 -12.24 -12.28
N SER A 243 2.42 -12.14 -13.61
CA SER A 243 1.19 -12.34 -14.40
C SER A 243 0.58 -13.74 -14.22
N ILE A 244 1.40 -14.76 -13.90
CA ILE A 244 0.90 -16.11 -13.57
C ILE A 244 0.03 -16.14 -12.30
N PHE A 245 0.18 -15.13 -11.44
CA PHE A 245 -0.67 -14.90 -10.26
C PHE A 245 -1.70 -13.79 -10.50
N GLY A 246 -1.76 -13.28 -11.74
CA GLY A 246 -2.63 -12.23 -12.25
C GLY A 246 -2.19 -10.79 -11.93
N TYR A 247 -0.96 -10.58 -11.45
CA TYR A 247 -0.43 -9.23 -11.28
C TYR A 247 0.14 -8.74 -12.61
N SER A 248 -0.55 -7.79 -13.24
CA SER A 248 -0.16 -7.19 -14.52
C SER A 248 0.47 -5.79 -14.39
N GLY A 249 0.35 -5.14 -13.23
CA GLY A 249 0.86 -3.80 -12.99
C GLY A 249 0.46 -3.26 -11.63
N GLY A 250 1.04 -2.13 -11.27
CA GLY A 250 0.69 -1.37 -10.08
C GLY A 250 -0.31 -0.26 -10.35
N GLY A 251 -0.42 0.64 -9.38
CA GLY A 251 -1.26 1.81 -9.46
C GLY A 251 -1.70 2.27 -8.07
N TYR A 252 -2.82 2.98 -8.03
CA TYR A 252 -3.35 3.52 -6.78
C TYR A 252 -4.87 3.58 -6.77
N ILE A 253 -5.41 3.67 -5.56
CA ILE A 253 -6.80 3.99 -5.27
C ILE A 253 -6.80 5.31 -4.53
N CYS A 254 -7.60 6.27 -4.98
CA CYS A 254 -7.85 7.53 -4.30
C CYS A 254 -9.32 7.64 -3.97
N PHE A 255 -9.64 8.12 -2.77
CA PHE A 255 -11.02 8.42 -2.42
C PHE A 255 -11.10 9.57 -1.43
N THR A 256 -12.21 10.30 -1.47
CA THR A 256 -12.48 11.43 -0.58
C THR A 256 -13.73 11.14 0.23
N LEU A 257 -13.61 11.18 1.56
CA LEU A 257 -14.75 10.98 2.46
C LEU A 257 -15.71 12.17 2.40
N THR A 258 -16.98 11.90 2.63
CA THR A 258 -17.99 12.94 2.84
C THR A 258 -17.82 13.50 4.25
N THR A 259 -17.73 14.82 4.40
CA THR A 259 -17.68 15.42 5.74
C THR A 259 -19.07 15.39 6.39
N PRO A 260 -19.17 15.27 7.72
CA PRO A 260 -20.47 15.25 8.40
C PRO A 260 -21.36 16.46 8.05
N ASN A 261 -20.77 17.63 7.88
CA ASN A 261 -21.48 18.88 7.57
C ASN A 261 -22.03 18.95 6.12
N GLU A 262 -21.52 18.13 5.20
CA GLU A 262 -22.05 18.04 3.83
C GLU A 262 -23.30 17.15 3.74
N SER A 263 -23.62 16.36 4.78
CA SER A 263 -24.72 15.37 4.75
C SER A 263 -26.11 15.92 5.11
N THR A 264 -26.21 17.20 5.51
CA THR A 264 -27.46 17.86 5.89
C THR A 264 -28.17 18.62 4.76
N ASN A 265 -27.58 18.67 3.55
CA ASN A 265 -28.13 19.41 2.40
C ASN A 265 -28.60 18.51 1.24
N GLN A 266 -28.97 17.25 1.52
CA GLN A 266 -29.58 16.33 0.54
C GLN A 266 -30.87 15.72 1.08
#